data_AF-A0A1W6SPQ8-F1
#
_entry.id   AF-A0A1W6SPQ8-F1
#
_cell.length_a   1.000
_cell.length_b   1.000
_cell.length_c   1.000
_cell.angle_alpha   90.00
_cell.angle_beta   90.00
_cell.angle_gamma   90.00
#
_symmetry.space_group_name_H-M   'P 1'
#
loop_
_entity.id
_entity.type
_entity.pdbx_description
1 polymer ?
#
loop_
_entity_poly.entity_id
_entity_poly.type
_entity_poly.pdbx_seq_one_letter_code
_entity_poly.pdbx_strand_id
1 'polypeptide(L)'
;MLRHQIINSLLAESTGKVADAAIYAWERLATQIISIVGEDGFNSLYARSLFLSQSKFPWLAASQFPPQIDHRFAGLKASLEGQAPAQASEANRLLLITFTDILASLIGEQLTTRILSLAWDTDISNSTGTEFKNE
;
A
#
# COMPACT_ATOMS: atom_id res chain seq x y z
N MET A 1 -11.47 9.28 -1.14
CA MET A 1 -11.97 8.14 -0.36
C MET A 1 -11.17 8.04 0.95
N LEU A 2 -11.75 7.50 2.03
CA LEU A 2 -11.08 7.40 3.34
C LEU A 2 -9.73 6.66 3.25
N ARG A 3 -9.71 5.56 2.52
CA ARG A 3 -8.50 4.80 2.16
C ARG A 3 -7.37 5.65 1.56
N HIS A 4 -7.68 6.55 0.63
CA HIS A 4 -6.66 7.42 0.04
C HIS A 4 -6.13 8.44 1.05
N GLN A 5 -6.97 8.89 1.99
CA GLN A 5 -6.53 9.79 3.07
C GLN A 5 -5.57 9.08 4.02
N ILE A 6 -5.87 7.84 4.41
CA ILE A 6 -4.97 7.01 5.24
C ILE A 6 -3.60 6.86 4.56
N ILE A 7 -3.58 6.54 3.26
CA ILE A 7 -2.34 6.41 2.48
C ILE A 7 -1.54 7.73 2.48
N ASN A 8 -2.22 8.86 2.25
CA ASN A 8 -1.54 10.16 2.21
C ASN A 8 -0.95 10.55 3.57
N SER A 9 -1.66 10.28 4.67
CA SER A 9 -1.17 10.55 6.03
C SER A 9 0.08 9.74 6.34
N LEU A 10 0.07 8.44 6.04
CA LEU A 10 1.23 7.56 6.24
C LEU A 10 2.48 8.06 5.51
N LEU A 11 2.32 8.55 4.27
CA LEU A 11 3.46 8.99 3.46
C LEU A 11 3.98 10.37 3.88
N ALA A 12 3.12 11.23 4.44
CA ALA A 12 3.52 12.54 4.94
C ALA A 12 4.49 12.45 6.14
N GLU A 13 4.42 11.38 6.92
CA GLU A 13 5.29 11.13 8.09
C GLU A 13 6.72 10.67 7.70
N SER A 14 6.92 10.23 6.44
CA SER A 14 8.18 9.63 5.98
C SER A 14 9.19 10.66 5.42
N THR A 15 9.81 11.47 6.28
CA THR A 15 10.85 12.42 5.86
C THR A 15 12.25 11.76 5.85
N GLY A 16 12.82 11.58 4.65
CA GLY A 16 14.23 11.25 4.43
C GLY A 16 14.57 9.78 4.15
N LYS A 17 13.73 8.81 4.54
CA LYS A 17 13.89 7.38 4.24
C LYS A 17 12.68 6.79 3.53
N VAL A 18 12.31 7.39 2.40
CA VAL A 18 11.09 7.06 1.65
C VAL A 18 11.04 5.57 1.26
N ALA A 19 12.17 4.99 0.83
CA ALA A 19 12.23 3.59 0.46
C ALA A 19 12.00 2.65 1.66
N ASP A 20 12.69 2.87 2.78
CA ASP A 20 12.50 2.04 3.98
C ASP A 20 11.08 2.16 4.54
N ALA A 21 10.54 3.39 4.60
CA ALA A 21 9.17 3.62 5.06
C ALA A 21 8.13 2.96 4.13
N ALA A 22 8.36 3.00 2.81
CA ALA A 22 7.54 2.31 1.84
C ALA A 22 7.57 0.79 2.07
N ILE A 23 8.76 0.19 2.24
CA ILE A 23 8.87 -1.26 2.44
C ILE A 23 8.18 -1.68 3.73
N TYR A 24 8.40 -0.95 4.82
CA TYR A 24 7.71 -1.20 6.09
C TYR A 24 6.18 -1.17 5.93
N ALA A 25 5.65 -0.20 5.20
CA ALA A 25 4.21 -0.10 4.92
C ALA A 25 3.70 -1.30 4.10
N TRP A 26 4.45 -1.72 3.08
CA TRP A 26 4.10 -2.85 2.21
C TRP A 26 4.15 -4.20 2.95
N GLU A 27 5.14 -4.43 3.80
CA GLU A 27 5.27 -5.66 4.60
C GLU A 27 4.09 -5.85 5.55
N ARG A 28 3.67 -4.78 6.25
CA ARG A 28 2.51 -4.84 7.14
C ARG A 28 1.21 -5.11 6.36
N LEU A 29 1.03 -4.46 5.21
CA LEU A 29 -0.12 -4.73 4.34
C LEU A 29 -0.12 -6.16 3.81
N ALA A 30 1.01 -6.63 3.33
CA ALA A 30 1.16 -7.98 2.79
C ALA A 30 0.76 -9.02 3.82
N THR A 31 1.23 -8.87 5.07
CA THR A 31 0.87 -9.77 6.17
C THR A 31 -0.65 -9.90 6.35
N GLN A 32 -1.37 -8.77 6.39
CA GLN A 32 -2.82 -8.78 6.57
C GLN A 32 -3.55 -9.36 5.36
N ILE A 33 -3.14 -8.98 4.15
CA ILE A 33 -3.84 -9.35 2.92
C ILE A 33 -3.61 -10.82 2.57
N ILE A 34 -2.38 -11.33 2.70
CA ILE A 34 -2.06 -12.73 2.46
C ILE A 34 -2.91 -13.64 3.35
N SER A 35 -3.16 -13.25 4.60
CA SER A 35 -4.02 -14.02 5.50
C SER A 35 -5.47 -14.14 5.02
N ILE A 36 -5.91 -13.29 4.07
CA ILE A 36 -7.29 -13.26 3.58
C ILE A 36 -7.38 -13.85 2.16
N VAL A 37 -6.48 -13.45 1.25
CA VAL A 37 -6.54 -13.81 -0.18
C VAL A 37 -5.49 -14.84 -0.60
N GLY A 38 -4.60 -15.24 0.32
CA GLY A 38 -3.46 -16.11 0.02
C GLY A 38 -2.28 -15.38 -0.63
N GLU A 39 -1.13 -16.06 -0.67
CA GLU A 39 0.12 -15.51 -1.19
C GLU A 39 0.06 -15.24 -2.71
N ASP A 40 -0.43 -16.19 -3.49
CA ASP A 40 -0.58 -16.04 -4.94
C ASP A 40 -1.56 -14.93 -5.33
N GLY A 41 -2.64 -14.79 -4.55
CA GLY A 41 -3.60 -13.71 -4.69
C GLY A 41 -2.94 -12.34 -4.48
N PHE A 42 -2.19 -12.19 -3.39
CA PHE A 42 -1.42 -10.98 -3.13
C PHE A 42 -0.43 -10.68 -4.25
N ASN A 43 0.38 -11.67 -4.65
CA ASN A 43 1.43 -11.51 -5.66
C ASN A 43 0.84 -11.08 -7.01
N SER A 44 -0.30 -11.68 -7.41
CA SER A 44 -1.00 -11.33 -8.65
C SER A 44 -1.52 -9.88 -8.61
N LEU A 45 -2.11 -9.47 -7.50
CA LEU A 45 -2.59 -8.10 -7.30
C LEU A 45 -1.44 -7.10 -7.31
N TYR A 46 -0.35 -7.40 -6.61
CA TYR A 46 0.82 -6.56 -6.54
C TYR A 46 1.47 -6.38 -7.92
N ALA A 47 1.67 -7.47 -8.67
CA ALA A 47 2.20 -7.43 -10.03
C ALA A 47 1.31 -6.61 -10.98
N ARG A 48 -0.02 -6.79 -10.90
CA ARG A 48 -0.98 -5.99 -11.67
C ARG A 48 -0.89 -4.51 -11.34
N SER A 49 -0.74 -4.17 -10.06
CA SER A 49 -0.65 -2.80 -9.57
C SER A 49 0.64 -2.11 -10.03
N LEU A 50 1.77 -2.84 -9.99
CA LEU A 50 3.04 -2.39 -10.54
C LEU A 50 2.93 -2.11 -12.03
N PHE A 51 2.37 -3.05 -12.80
CA PHE A 51 2.18 -2.89 -14.24
C PHE A 51 1.38 -1.64 -14.60
N LEU A 52 0.30 -1.35 -13.87
CA LEU A 52 -0.50 -0.14 -14.10
C LEU A 52 0.24 1.14 -13.71
N SER A 53 1.01 1.09 -12.63
CA SER A 53 1.78 2.25 -12.14
C SER A 53 2.95 2.61 -13.07
N GLN A 54 3.46 1.65 -13.84
CA GLN A 54 4.53 1.88 -14.83
C GLN A 54 4.14 2.88 -15.92
N SER A 55 2.85 3.05 -16.21
CA SER A 55 2.39 4.07 -17.17
C SER A 55 2.84 5.49 -16.79
N LYS A 56 2.95 5.78 -15.48
CA LYS A 56 3.44 7.07 -14.94
C LYS A 56 4.89 6.98 -14.46
N PHE A 57 5.32 5.82 -13.97
CA PHE A 57 6.67 5.60 -13.43
C PHE A 57 7.31 4.33 -14.03
N PRO A 58 7.83 4.38 -15.27
CA PRO A 58 8.35 3.19 -15.97
C PRO A 58 9.47 2.45 -15.23
N TRP A 59 10.18 3.12 -14.34
CA TRP A 59 11.31 2.58 -13.56
C TRP A 59 10.89 1.69 -12.37
N LEU A 60 9.60 1.62 -12.01
CA LEU A 60 9.10 0.83 -10.87
C LEU A 60 9.29 -0.69 -10.99
N ALA A 61 9.66 -1.20 -12.17
CA ALA A 61 9.79 -2.64 -12.42
C ALA A 61 11.11 -3.04 -13.10
N ALA A 62 12.14 -2.20 -13.01
CA ALA A 62 13.44 -2.52 -13.59
C ALA A 62 14.18 -3.65 -12.87
N SER A 63 13.72 -4.11 -11.70
CA SER A 63 14.36 -5.18 -10.93
C SER A 63 13.77 -6.56 -11.25
N GLN A 64 14.46 -7.28 -12.14
CA GLN A 64 14.13 -8.63 -12.63
C GLN A 64 14.39 -9.77 -11.61
N PHE A 65 14.34 -9.49 -10.30
CA PHE A 65 14.59 -10.54 -9.32
C PHE A 65 13.35 -11.43 -9.16
N PRO A 66 13.49 -12.77 -9.22
CA PRO A 66 12.40 -13.65 -8.85
C PRO A 66 12.02 -13.38 -7.39
N PRO A 67 10.72 -13.27 -7.07
CA PRO A 67 10.28 -12.99 -5.71
C PRO A 67 10.66 -14.19 -4.82
N GLN A 68 11.74 -14.07 -4.05
CA GLN A 68 11.93 -14.89 -2.86
C GLN A 68 11.12 -14.25 -1.73
N ILE A 69 10.45 -15.07 -0.92
CA ILE A 69 9.54 -14.63 0.14
C ILE A 69 10.26 -13.64 1.10
N ASP A 70 11.52 -13.93 1.44
CA ASP A 70 12.34 -13.11 2.34
C ASP A 70 12.74 -11.74 1.76
N HIS A 71 12.58 -11.56 0.45
CA HIS A 71 13.00 -10.37 -0.29
C HIS A 71 11.92 -9.84 -1.24
N ARG A 72 10.65 -10.09 -0.93
CA ARG A 72 9.51 -9.77 -1.81
C ARG A 72 9.53 -8.34 -2.36
N PHE A 73 9.90 -7.37 -1.52
CA PHE A 73 9.94 -5.96 -1.91
C PHE A 73 11.34 -5.41 -2.20
N ALA A 74 12.37 -6.26 -2.27
CA ALA A 74 13.73 -5.81 -2.56
C ALA A 74 13.83 -5.08 -3.91
N GLY A 75 13.11 -5.57 -4.93
CA GLY A 75 13.04 -4.91 -6.24
C GLY A 75 12.42 -3.52 -6.16
N LEU A 76 11.32 -3.37 -5.41
CA LEU A 76 10.69 -2.07 -5.16
C LEU A 76 11.62 -1.14 -4.39
N LYS A 77 12.29 -1.63 -3.34
CA LYS A 77 13.23 -0.86 -2.53
C LYS A 77 14.33 -0.26 -3.40
N ALA A 78 15.00 -1.09 -4.19
CA ALA A 78 16.06 -0.66 -5.10
C ALA A 78 15.54 0.38 -6.13
N SER A 79 14.35 0.16 -6.69
CA SER A 79 13.72 1.13 -7.60
C SER A 79 13.47 2.48 -6.93
N LEU A 80 13.03 2.51 -5.66
CA LEU A 80 12.76 3.74 -4.93
C LEU A 80 14.06 4.46 -4.49
N GLU A 81 15.08 3.72 -4.07
CA GLU A 81 16.39 4.26 -3.68
C GLU A 81 17.13 4.92 -4.85
N GLY A 82 16.90 4.43 -6.07
CA GLY A 82 17.48 5.01 -7.28
C GLY A 82 16.84 6.33 -7.75
N GLN A 83 15.87 6.88 -7.02
CA GLN A 83 15.10 8.07 -7.45
C GLN A 83 15.18 9.20 -6.43
N ALA A 84 14.86 10.42 -6.88
CA ALA A 84 14.72 11.56 -5.97
C ALA A 84 13.59 11.31 -4.94
N PRO A 85 13.72 11.74 -3.66
CA PRO A 85 12.75 11.43 -2.61
C PRO A 85 11.30 11.77 -2.96
N ALA A 86 11.07 12.92 -3.61
CA ALA A 86 9.73 13.33 -4.04
C ALA A 86 9.14 12.39 -5.11
N GLN A 87 9.98 11.91 -6.03
CA GLN A 87 9.58 11.01 -7.10
C GLN A 87 9.32 9.59 -6.58
N ALA A 88 10.18 9.12 -5.66
CA ALA A 88 9.99 7.86 -4.94
C ALA A 88 8.68 7.86 -4.14
N SER A 89 8.41 8.95 -3.41
CA SER A 89 7.19 9.08 -2.59
C SER A 89 5.93 9.07 -3.44
N GLU A 90 5.91 9.86 -4.52
CA GLU A 90 4.78 9.91 -5.44
C GLU A 90 4.54 8.57 -6.16
N ALA A 91 5.60 7.86 -6.55
CA ALA A 91 5.48 6.55 -7.18
C ALA A 91 4.93 5.50 -6.21
N ASN A 92 5.45 5.47 -4.97
CA ASN A 92 4.93 4.58 -3.94
C ASN A 92 3.46 4.88 -3.60
N ARG A 93 3.10 6.17 -3.51
CA ARG A 93 1.72 6.63 -3.30
C ARG A 93 0.79 6.12 -4.39
N LEU A 94 1.17 6.32 -5.66
CA LEU A 94 0.38 5.83 -6.78
C LEU A 94 0.21 4.31 -6.73
N LEU A 95 1.29 3.58 -6.41
CA LEU A 95 1.26 2.12 -6.33
C LEU A 95 0.30 1.64 -5.24
N LEU A 96 0.37 2.21 -4.04
CA LEU A 96 -0.54 1.90 -2.92
C LEU A 96 -1.99 2.22 -3.27
N ILE A 97 -2.25 3.37 -3.90
CA ILE A 97 -3.60 3.74 -4.34
C ILE A 97 -4.12 2.74 -5.37
N THR A 98 -3.34 2.44 -6.41
CA THR A 98 -3.72 1.52 -7.48
C THR A 98 -4.00 0.12 -6.93
N PHE A 99 -3.11 -0.37 -6.06
CA PHE A 99 -3.27 -1.68 -5.43
C PHE A 99 -4.54 -1.77 -4.59
N THR A 100 -4.77 -0.75 -3.77
CA THR A 100 -5.94 -0.75 -2.88
C THR A 100 -7.24 -0.42 -3.63
N ASP A 101 -7.19 0.27 -4.78
CA ASP A 101 -8.34 0.43 -5.70
C ASP A 101 -8.77 -0.93 -6.26
N ILE A 102 -7.80 -1.72 -6.74
CA ILE A 102 -8.07 -3.07 -7.27
C ILE A 102 -8.60 -3.96 -6.14
N LEU A 103 -7.97 -3.95 -4.98
CA LEU A 103 -8.42 -4.74 -3.83
C LEU A 103 -9.86 -4.37 -3.43
N ALA A 104 -10.18 -3.08 -3.33
CA ALA A 104 -11.52 -2.61 -3.02
C ALA A 104 -12.56 -3.03 -4.06
N SER A 105 -12.17 -3.12 -5.33
CA SER A 105 -13.07 -3.63 -6.39
C SER A 105 -13.39 -5.12 -6.24
N LEU A 106 -12.52 -5.90 -5.58
CA LEU A 106 -12.67 -7.35 -5.39
C LEU A 106 -13.37 -7.73 -4.09
N ILE A 107 -13.02 -7.07 -2.98
CA ILE A 107 -13.48 -7.46 -1.64
C ILE A 107 -14.33 -6.37 -0.95
N GLY A 108 -14.54 -5.25 -1.63
CA GLY A 108 -15.30 -4.10 -1.14
C GLY A 108 -14.45 -3.05 -0.41
N GLU A 109 -14.91 -1.80 -0.49
CA GLU A 109 -14.24 -0.62 0.10
C GLU A 109 -14.14 -0.69 1.63
N GLN A 110 -15.21 -1.17 2.30
CA GLN A 110 -15.25 -1.21 3.75
C GLN A 110 -14.21 -2.18 4.32
N LEU A 111 -14.09 -3.39 3.75
CA LEU A 111 -13.11 -4.39 4.17
C LEU A 111 -11.69 -3.91 3.86
N THR A 112 -11.47 -3.35 2.67
CA THR A 112 -10.16 -2.80 2.28
C THR A 112 -9.70 -1.69 3.23
N THR A 113 -10.60 -0.78 3.62
CA THR A 113 -10.30 0.29 4.57
C THR A 113 -9.93 -0.27 5.95
N ARG A 114 -10.68 -1.26 6.46
CA ARG A 114 -10.35 -1.91 7.74
C ARG A 114 -8.98 -2.58 7.71
N ILE A 115 -8.65 -3.28 6.62
CA ILE A 115 -7.34 -3.91 6.45
C ILE A 115 -6.23 -2.87 6.49
N LEU A 116 -6.37 -1.74 5.78
CA LEU A 116 -5.37 -0.66 5.77
C LEU A 116 -5.12 -0.10 7.17
N SER A 117 -6.19 0.13 7.93
CA SER A 117 -6.09 0.65 9.30
C SER A 117 -5.44 -0.35 10.26
N LEU A 118 -5.81 -1.64 10.18
CA LEU A 118 -5.17 -2.70 10.96
C LEU A 118 -3.70 -2.86 10.59
N ALA A 119 -3.39 -2.80 9.30
CA ALA A 119 -2.03 -2.92 8.79
C ALA A 119 -1.15 -1.76 9.25
N TRP A 120 -1.68 -0.56 9.45
CA TRP A 120 -0.86 0.60 9.79
C TRP A 120 -1.06 1.15 11.19
N ASP A 121 -1.87 0.48 12.01
CA ASP A 121 -2.24 0.94 13.36
C ASP A 121 -2.76 2.39 13.35
N THR A 122 -3.46 2.74 12.27
CA THR A 122 -4.19 4.00 12.22
C THR A 122 -5.49 3.77 12.97
N ASP A 123 -5.53 4.18 14.23
CA ASP A 123 -6.74 4.12 15.04
C ASP A 123 -7.84 4.94 14.34
N ILE A 124 -8.74 4.24 13.63
CA ILE A 124 -9.96 4.84 13.04
C ILE A 124 -11.03 5.05 14.12
N SER A 125 -10.72 4.74 15.38
CA SER A 125 -11.63 4.69 16.50
C SER A 125 -11.77 6.08 17.12
N ASN A 126 -12.23 7.08 16.37
CA ASN A 126 -12.90 8.26 16.92
C ASN A 126 -13.57 9.14 15.86
N SER A 127 -14.53 8.60 15.09
CA SER A 127 -15.41 9.47 14.29
C SER A 127 -16.73 8.82 13.83
N THR A 128 -17.27 7.79 14.49
CA THR A 128 -18.68 7.40 14.24
C THR A 128 -19.30 6.82 15.49
N GLY A 129 -19.86 7.71 16.30
CA GLY A 129 -20.66 7.39 17.47
C GLY A 129 -21.45 8.62 17.88
N THR A 130 -22.16 9.26 16.95
CA THR A 130 -23.32 10.08 17.33
C THR A 130 -24.31 9.14 17.99
N GLU A 131 -24.23 9.07 19.31
CA GLU A 131 -25.21 8.45 20.18
C GLU A 131 -26.55 9.14 19.89
N PHE A 132 -27.44 8.40 19.24
CA PHE A 132 -28.84 8.76 19.12
C PHE A 132 -29.42 8.87 20.52
N LYS A 133 -29.57 10.09 21.04
CA LYS A 133 -30.51 10.36 22.13
C LYS A 133 -31.91 10.24 21.56
N ASN A 134 -32.47 9.04 21.68
CA ASN A 134 -33.91 8.84 21.61
C ASN A 134 -34.49 8.99 23.02
N GLU A 135 -35.52 9.85 23.07
CA GLU A 135 -36.58 10.01 24.06
C GLU A 135 -36.24 10.66 25.42
#